data_AF-A0A4Q3SNS1-F1
#
_entry.id   AF-A0A4Q3SNS1-F1
#
_cell.length_a   1.000
_cell.length_b   1.000
_cell.length_c   1.000
_cell.angle_alpha   90.00
_cell.angle_beta   90.00
_cell.angle_gamma   90.00
#
_symmetry.space_group_name_H-M   'P 1'
#
loop_
_entity.id
_entity.type
_entity.pdbx_description
1 polymer ?
#
loop_
_entity_poly.entity_id
_entity_poly.type
_entity_poly.pdbx_seq_one_letter_code
_entity_poly.pdbx_strand_id
1 'polypeptide(L)' 'RSHREAGLAVLLAPDVPAVLLEMGFITNAEDEAVLRDPGRRNRLMSSVGDAIDDYFGQQTKLASR' A
#
# COMPACT_ATOMS: atom_id res chain seq x y z
N ARG A 1 -5.22 -11.80 9.66
CA ARG A 1 -3.75 -11.81 9.43
C ARG A 1 -3.55 -11.66 7.91
N SER A 2 -3.47 -10.42 7.39
CA SER A 2 -3.37 -10.13 5.94
C SER A 2 -1.98 -9.70 5.49
N HIS A 3 -1.09 -9.35 6.43
CA HIS A 3 0.27 -8.95 6.12
C HIS A 3 1.11 -10.19 5.80
N ARG A 4 1.83 -10.12 4.67
CA ARG A 4 2.84 -11.09 4.25
C ARG A 4 4.20 -10.45 4.43
N GLU A 5 5.13 -11.20 5.01
CA GLU A 5 6.52 -10.78 5.19
C GLU A 5 7.40 -11.52 4.18
N ALA A 6 8.23 -10.77 3.45
CA ALA A 6 9.17 -11.31 2.47
C ALA A 6 10.45 -10.46 2.48
N GLY A 7 11.60 -11.09 2.25
CA GLY A 7 12.91 -10.43 2.17
C GLY A 7 13.13 -9.66 0.87
N LEU A 8 12.20 -8.78 0.51
CA LEU A 8 12.28 -7.98 -0.71
C LEU A 8 13.28 -6.86 -0.48
N ALA A 9 14.35 -6.81 -1.29
CA ALA A 9 15.43 -5.83 -1.13
C ALA A 9 14.94 -4.38 -1.10
N VAL A 10 13.87 -4.07 -1.83
CA VAL A 10 13.22 -2.75 -1.87
C VAL A 10 12.63 -2.31 -0.53
N LEU A 11 12.38 -3.24 0.39
CA LEU A 11 11.79 -2.99 1.71
C LEU A 11 12.82 -3.01 2.86
N LEU A 12 14.12 -3.10 2.55
CA LEU A 12 15.16 -3.29 3.58
C LEU A 12 15.72 -1.97 4.16
N ALA A 13 15.15 -0.81 3.83
CA ALA A 13 15.59 0.45 4.42
C ALA A 13 15.37 0.42 5.96
N PRO A 14 16.43 0.52 6.77
CA PRO A 14 16.31 0.33 8.22
C PRO A 14 15.73 1.54 8.96
N ASP A 15 15.71 2.71 8.31
CA ASP A 15 15.40 4.01 8.88
C ASP A 15 14.02 4.55 8.50
N VAL A 16 13.34 3.93 7.53
CA VAL A 16 12.03 4.37 7.03
C VAL A 16 11.06 3.19 6.99
N PRO A 17 9.82 3.32 7.53
CA PRO A 17 8.78 2.31 7.34
C PRO A 17 8.47 2.11 5.85
N ALA A 18 8.54 0.86 5.38
CA ALA A 18 8.32 0.54 3.96
C ALA A 18 7.31 -0.61 3.81
N VAL A 19 6.44 -0.51 2.80
CA VAL A 19 5.49 -1.55 2.41
C VAL A 19 5.46 -1.67 0.88
N LEU A 20 5.25 -2.89 0.38
CA LEU A 20 4.97 -3.13 -1.04
C LEU A 20 3.51 -3.54 -1.20
N LEU A 21 2.80 -2.87 -2.10
CA LEU A 21 1.41 -3.16 -2.41
C LEU A 21 1.34 -3.92 -3.74
N GLU A 22 0.81 -5.14 -3.69
CA GLU A 22 0.44 -5.90 -4.89
C GLU A 22 -0.97 -5.48 -5.32
N MET A 23 -1.08 -4.80 -6.46
CA MET A 23 -2.36 -4.23 -6.93
C MET A 23 -3.18 -5.22 -7.79
N GLY A 24 -2.60 -6.35 -8.17
CA GLY A 24 -3.18 -7.39 -9.03
C GLY A 24 -2.11 -8.09 -9.87
N PHE A 25 -2.50 -9.16 -10.57
CA PHE A 25 -1.62 -9.94 -11.44
C PHE A 25 -1.86 -9.61 -12.92
N ILE A 26 -0.86 -9.08 -13.62
CA ILE A 26 -0.97 -8.80 -15.08
C ILE A 26 -1.23 -10.08 -15.90
N THR A 27 -0.79 -11.24 -15.40
CA THR A 27 -1.04 -12.55 -16.03
C THR A 27 -2.49 -13.02 -15.90
N ASN A 28 -3.28 -12.40 -15.02
CA ASN A 28 -4.70 -12.66 -14.89
C ASN A 28 -5.48 -11.59 -15.68
N ALA A 29 -6.30 -12.03 -16.64
CA ALA A 29 -7.00 -11.12 -17.56
C ALA A 29 -8.01 -10.19 -16.86
N GLU A 30 -8.62 -10.63 -15.75
CA GLU A 30 -9.54 -9.81 -14.96
C GLU A 30 -8.79 -8.71 -14.21
N ASP A 31 -7.68 -9.07 -13.54
CA ASP A 31 -6.81 -8.11 -12.86
C ASP A 31 -6.19 -7.13 -13.87
N GLU A 32 -5.75 -7.59 -15.04
CA GLU A 32 -5.23 -6.70 -16.08
C GLU A 32 -6.28 -5.68 -16.51
N ALA A 33 -7.53 -6.11 -16.74
CA ALA A 33 -8.61 -5.21 -17.11
C ALA A 33 -8.90 -4.17 -16.01
N VAL A 34 -8.91 -4.61 -14.74
CA VAL A 34 -9.06 -3.73 -13.57
C VAL A 34 -7.91 -2.73 -13.47
N LEU A 35 -6.67 -3.18 -13.67
CA LEU A 35 -5.47 -2.35 -13.62
C LEU A 35 -5.42 -1.36 -14.78
N ARG A 36 -6.06 -1.64 -15.92
CA ARG A 36 -6.16 -0.72 -17.06
C ARG A 36 -7.23 0.36 -16.89
N ASP A 37 -8.22 0.15 -16.02
CA ASP A 37 -9.26 1.14 -15.72
C ASP A 37 -8.74 2.29 -14.80
N PRO A 38 -8.68 3.54 -15.29
CA PRO A 38 -8.22 4.68 -14.49
C PRO A 38 -9.14 5.01 -13.29
N GLY A 39 -10.45 4.82 -13.41
CA GLY A 39 -11.40 5.08 -12.33
C GLY A 39 -11.29 4.06 -11.20
N ARG A 40 -10.92 2.81 -11.52
CA ARG A 40 -10.59 1.80 -10.51
C ARG A 40 -9.26 2.09 -9.83
N ARG A 41 -8.22 2.42 -10.59
CA ARG A 41 -6.92 2.81 -10.01
C ARG A 41 -7.05 4.02 -9.08
N ASN A 42 -7.79 5.04 -9.49
CA ASN A 42 -7.99 6.24 -8.67
C ASN A 42 -8.65 5.90 -7.33
N ARG A 43 -9.74 5.10 -7.34
CA ARG A 43 -10.40 4.68 -6.10
C ARG A 43 -9.48 3.88 -5.18
N LEU A 44 -8.72 2.94 -5.74
CA LEU A 44 -7.76 2.14 -4.96
C LEU A 44 -6.70 3.04 -4.32
N MET A 45 -6.09 3.94 -5.09
CA MET A 45 -5.03 4.83 -4.60
C MET A 45 -5.54 5.90 -3.64
N SER A 46 -6.79 6.36 -3.75
CA SER A 46 -7.41 7.23 -2.75
C SER A 46 -7.44 6.55 -1.37
N SER A 47 -7.89 5.30 -1.30
CA SER A 47 -7.89 4.55 -0.03
C SER A 47 -6.50 4.28 0.52
N VAL A 48 -5.49 4.12 -0.35
CA VAL A 48 -4.08 4.03 0.08
C VAL A 48 -3.62 5.36 0.70
N GLY A 49 -3.99 6.50 0.10
CA GLY A 49 -3.71 7.82 0.66
C GLY A 49 -4.32 7.99 2.06
N ASP A 50 -5.61 7.67 2.20
CA ASP A 50 -6.31 7.73 3.49
C ASP A 50 -5.61 6.87 4.56
N ALA A 51 -5.15 5.66 4.20
CA ALA A 51 -4.46 4.76 5.11
C ALA A 51 -3.07 5.28 5.54
N ILE A 52 -2.36 5.97 4.65
CA ILE A 52 -1.08 6.62 4.96
C ILE A 52 -1.30 7.77 5.95
N ASP A 53 -2.30 8.62 5.68
CA ASP A 53 -2.66 9.73 6.56
C ASP A 53 -3.06 9.23 7.96
N ASP A 54 -3.84 8.15 8.03
CA ASP A 54 -4.21 7.49 9.28
C ASP A 54 -2.99 6.95 10.05
N TYR A 55 -2.05 6.31 9.37
CA TYR A 55 -0.83 5.77 10.00
C TYR A 55 -0.01 6.86 10.68
N PHE A 56 0.27 7.96 9.97
CA PHE A 56 1.05 9.06 10.53
C PHE A 56 0.25 9.89 11.54
N GLY A 57 -1.05 10.08 11.33
CA GLY A 57 -1.93 10.75 12.29
C GLY A 57 -2.03 10.02 13.63
N GLN A 58 -1.93 8.68 13.63
CA GLN A 58 -1.83 7.89 14.87
C GLN A 58 -0.45 8.01 15.53
N GLN A 59 0.64 7.93 14.75
CA GLN A 59 2.00 8.08 15.28
C GLN A 59 2.22 9.43 15.96
N THR A 60 1.72 10.53 15.40
CA THR A 60 1.80 11.86 16.02
C THR A 60 1.12 11.88 17.39
N LYS A 61 -0.05 11.23 17.53
CA LYS A 61 -0.79 11.17 18.82
C LYS A 61 -0.10 10.34 19.88
N LEU A 62 0.66 9.32 19.49
CA LEU A 62 1.47 8.49 20.40
C LEU A 62 2.75 9.22 20.83
N ALA A 63 3.39 9.96 19.92
CA ALA A 63 4.60 10.73 20.24
C ALA A 63 4.32 11.99 21.08
N SER A 64 3.09 12.52 21.02
CA SER A 64 2.66 13.68 21.81
C SER A 64 2.08 13.33 23.19
N ARG A 65 2.11 12.05 23.59
CA ARG A 65 1.70 11.56 24.91
C ARG A 65 2.92 11.26 25.76
#